data_AF-A0A510UNK2-F1
#
_entry.id   AF-A0A510UNK2-F1
#
_cell.length_a   1.000
_cell.length_b   1.000
_cell.length_c   1.000
_cell.angle_alpha   90.00
_cell.angle_beta   90.00
_cell.angle_gamma   90.00
#
_symmetry.space_group_name_H-M   'P 1'
#
loop_
_entity.id
_entity.type
_entity.pdbx_description
1 polymer ?
#
loop_
_entity_poly.entity_id
_entity_poly.type
_entity_poly.pdbx_seq_one_letter_code
_entity_poly.pdbx_strand_id
1 'polypeptide(L)'
;MRVAKVIIIYLTVCHAFLISGLLFDIFFDSNMDISTPLEVDSKAMEFKDLLTILVSVLALIMSMFAFYFSQFHKPSSGVLTYCSRYFGLGSKDKGMTRELTYTFSNTGKQGLYIKDVSILLGESPLGPLRHPSSYLIISTDPIKPCVLLPGEIKEIQLIHEIHYDVPEEYENLENKFTIVSLQVISADGKRYEVSHDISNLGPTGPELSDKMWQGVSLGKCT
;
A
#
# COMPACT_ATOMS: atom_id res chain seq x y z
N MET A 1 10.42 13.72 -11.54
CA MET A 1 10.18 13.78 -10.07
C MET A 1 11.18 14.62 -9.28
N ARG A 2 12.50 14.65 -9.59
CA ARG A 2 13.47 15.49 -8.83
C ARG A 2 13.22 17.00 -8.98
N VAL A 3 12.84 17.47 -10.17
CA VAL A 3 12.57 18.88 -10.45
C VAL A 3 11.37 19.41 -9.67
N ALA A 4 10.25 18.67 -9.63
CA ALA A 4 9.08 19.06 -8.84
C ALA A 4 9.38 19.18 -7.34
N LYS A 5 10.27 18.33 -6.80
CA LYS A 5 10.71 18.41 -5.40
C LYS A 5 11.52 19.68 -5.13
N VAL A 6 12.39 20.08 -6.05
CA VAL A 6 13.18 21.32 -5.94
C VAL A 6 12.27 22.54 -6.01
N ILE A 7 11.28 22.54 -6.91
CA ILE A 7 10.33 23.64 -7.05
C ILE A 7 9.48 23.81 -5.79
N ILE A 8 8.99 22.72 -5.20
CA ILE A 8 8.20 22.79 -3.96
C ILE A 8 9.05 23.35 -2.82
N ILE A 9 10.26 22.82 -2.59
CA ILE A 9 11.15 23.30 -1.54
C ILE A 9 11.49 24.78 -1.74
N TYR A 10 11.79 25.18 -2.99
CA TYR A 10 12.08 26.56 -3.33
C TYR A 10 10.90 27.48 -3.02
N LEU A 11 9.68 27.10 -3.42
CA LEU A 11 8.47 27.86 -3.13
C LEU A 11 8.20 27.97 -1.63
N THR A 12 8.42 26.90 -0.85
CA THR A 12 8.27 26.93 0.61
C THR A 12 9.28 27.89 1.26
N VAL A 13 10.54 27.86 0.82
CA VAL A 13 11.59 28.75 1.34
C VAL A 13 11.30 30.21 0.96
N CYS A 14 10.87 30.48 -0.28
CA CYS A 14 10.48 31.82 -0.69
C CYS A 14 9.28 32.36 0.10
N HIS A 15 8.26 31.53 0.37
CA HIS A 15 7.12 31.94 1.18
C HIS A 15 7.53 32.19 2.64
N ALA A 16 8.39 31.35 3.21
CA ALA A 16 8.91 31.57 4.57
C ALA A 16 9.71 32.88 4.66
N PHE A 17 10.50 33.21 3.64
CA PHE A 17 11.28 34.45 3.60
C PHE A 17 10.37 35.69 3.43
N LEU A 18 9.34 35.60 2.59
CA LEU A 18 8.35 36.68 2.42
C LEU A 18 7.54 36.92 3.69
N ILE A 19 7.08 35.85 4.36
CA ILE A 19 6.36 35.95 5.63
C ILE A 19 7.28 36.51 6.73
N SER A 20 8.55 36.09 6.77
CA SER A 20 9.52 36.60 7.73
C SER A 20 9.84 38.08 7.50
N GLY A 21 9.93 38.53 6.25
CA GLY A 21 10.12 39.95 5.90
C GLY A 21 8.92 40.78 6.33
N LEU A 22 7.71 40.31 6.03
CA LEU A 22 6.48 40.99 6.44
C LEU A 22 6.33 41.08 7.96
N LEU A 23 6.68 40.00 8.68
CA LEU A 23 6.68 39.99 10.15
C LEU A 23 7.77 40.89 10.73
N PHE A 24 8.94 40.96 10.10
CA PHE A 24 10.02 41.85 10.49
C PHE A 24 9.60 43.31 10.33
N ASP A 25 9.00 43.68 9.20
CA ASP A 25 8.50 45.03 8.95
C ASP A 25 7.42 45.40 9.98
N ILE A 26 6.46 44.51 10.25
CA ILE A 26 5.42 44.75 11.28
C ILE A 26 6.03 44.92 12.69
N PHE A 27 7.04 44.14 13.06
CA PHE A 27 7.63 44.20 14.41
C PHE A 27 8.65 45.33 14.58
N PHE A 28 9.45 45.66 13.56
CA PHE A 28 10.52 46.66 13.66
C PHE A 28 10.07 48.07 13.30
N ASP A 29 9.10 48.29 12.41
CA ASP A 29 8.49 49.63 12.26
C ASP A 29 7.72 50.04 13.53
N SER A 30 7.30 49.08 14.36
CA SER A 30 6.65 49.39 15.64
C SER A 30 7.63 49.79 16.77
N ASN A 31 8.95 49.67 16.56
CA ASN A 31 9.96 49.89 17.61
C ASN A 31 10.97 51.02 17.32
N MET A 32 10.83 51.77 16.21
CA MET A 32 11.65 52.95 15.93
C MET A 32 10.80 54.21 15.79
N ASP A 33 10.26 54.70 16.92
CA ASP A 33 9.96 56.12 17.08
C ASP A 33 10.05 56.51 18.56
N ILE A 34 11.25 56.96 18.98
CA ILE A 34 11.43 57.70 20.23
C ILE A 34 11.50 59.18 19.85
N SER A 35 10.34 59.84 19.75
CA SER A 35 10.05 61.16 20.34
C SER A 35 8.70 61.75 19.90
N THR A 36 7.82 61.97 20.89
CA THR A 36 6.63 62.88 20.91
C THR A 36 5.34 62.42 20.20
N PRO A 37 4.14 62.96 20.55
CA PRO A 37 3.26 62.39 21.56
C PRO A 37 1.89 61.92 21.02
N LEU A 38 1.35 60.84 21.61
CA LEU A 38 -0.09 60.59 21.77
C LEU A 38 -1.00 60.81 20.55
N GLU A 39 -0.75 60.06 19.47
CA GLU A 39 -1.85 59.56 18.64
C GLU A 39 -1.83 58.03 18.74
N VAL A 40 -2.86 57.49 19.38
CA VAL A 40 -3.20 56.07 19.22
C VAL A 40 -3.77 55.94 17.81
N ASP A 41 -2.90 55.99 16.81
CA ASP A 41 -3.24 55.53 15.48
C ASP A 41 -3.21 54.00 15.55
N SER A 42 -4.33 53.42 16.00
CA SER A 42 -4.59 52.02 15.72
C SER A 42 -4.76 51.94 14.20
N LYS A 43 -3.64 51.81 13.46
CA LYS A 43 -3.65 51.48 12.04
C LYS A 43 -4.47 50.21 11.89
N ALA A 44 -5.75 50.37 11.57
CA ALA A 44 -6.64 49.27 11.32
C ALA A 44 -6.06 48.53 10.12
N MET A 45 -5.64 47.29 10.34
CA MET A 45 -5.09 46.42 9.29
C MET A 45 -6.02 46.49 8.07
N GLU A 46 -5.50 46.96 6.94
CA GLU A 46 -6.32 47.08 5.74
C GLU A 46 -6.82 45.69 5.34
N PHE A 47 -8.03 45.61 4.78
CA PHE A 47 -8.59 44.32 4.33
C PHE A 47 -7.66 43.57 3.37
N LYS A 48 -6.85 44.30 2.59
CA LYS A 48 -5.84 43.74 1.68
C LYS A 48 -4.70 43.06 2.44
N ASP A 49 -4.26 43.62 3.56
CA ASP A 49 -3.21 43.05 4.40
C ASP A 49 -3.70 41.79 5.09
N LEU A 50 -4.93 41.83 5.62
CA LEU A 50 -5.58 40.65 6.22
C LEU A 50 -5.73 39.51 5.19
N LEU A 51 -6.17 39.84 3.97
CA LEU A 51 -6.30 38.87 2.88
C LEU A 51 -4.95 38.28 2.49
N THR A 52 -3.90 39.10 2.43
CA THR A 52 -2.54 38.66 2.08
C THR A 52 -1.97 37.72 3.14
N ILE A 53 -2.17 38.03 4.42
CA ILE A 53 -1.78 37.17 5.54
C ILE A 53 -2.55 35.84 5.48
N LEU A 54 -3.87 35.88 5.27
CA LEU A 54 -4.69 34.68 5.18
C LEU A 54 -4.23 33.75 4.05
N VAL A 55 -4.00 34.29 2.84
CA VAL A 55 -3.50 33.53 1.69
C VAL A 55 -2.12 32.93 1.99
N SER A 56 -1.23 33.69 2.63
CA SER A 56 0.11 33.23 2.99
C SER A 56 0.07 32.08 4.00
N VAL A 57 -0.79 32.17 5.01
CA VAL A 57 -1.00 31.09 6.01
C VAL A 57 -1.55 29.84 5.33
N LEU A 58 -2.56 29.97 4.47
CA LEU A 58 -3.11 28.84 3.73
C LEU A 58 -2.08 28.18 2.81
N ALA A 59 -1.27 28.98 2.10
CA ALA A 59 -0.19 28.47 1.26
C ALA A 59 0.85 27.70 2.07
N LEU A 60 1.21 28.20 3.26
CA LEU A 60 2.13 27.52 4.17
C LEU A 60 1.58 26.16 4.62
N ILE A 61 0.31 26.12 5.05
CA ILE A 61 -0.36 24.89 5.48
C ILE A 61 -0.38 23.86 4.33
N MET A 62 -0.78 24.29 3.13
CA MET A 62 -0.80 23.41 1.94
C MET A 62 0.60 22.89 1.60
N SER A 63 1.63 23.71 1.74
CA SER A 63 3.02 23.28 1.55
C SER A 63 3.47 22.26 2.59
N MET A 64 3.08 22.42 3.86
CA MET A 64 3.38 21.44 4.92
C MET A 64 2.69 20.10 4.64
N PHE A 65 1.43 20.11 4.22
CA PHE A 65 0.72 18.90 3.82
C PHE A 65 1.39 18.22 2.62
N ALA A 66 1.74 18.98 1.57
CA ALA A 66 2.43 18.45 0.41
C ALA A 66 3.78 17.81 0.78
N PHE A 67 4.54 18.46 1.67
CA PHE A 67 5.80 17.93 2.18
C PHE A 67 5.59 16.63 2.96
N TYR A 68 4.62 16.60 3.87
CA TYR A 68 4.27 15.42 4.65
C TYR A 68 3.92 14.22 3.77
N PHE A 69 3.03 14.41 2.78
CA PHE A 69 2.62 13.35 1.86
C PHE A 69 3.67 12.92 0.83
N SER A 70 4.69 13.75 0.62
CA SER A 70 5.81 13.48 -0.29
C SER A 70 6.95 12.73 0.40
N GLN A 71 7.24 13.07 1.67
CA GLN A 71 8.43 12.57 2.37
C GLN A 71 8.12 11.51 3.43
N PHE A 72 7.10 11.74 4.25
CA PHE A 72 6.82 10.91 5.42
C PHE A 72 5.73 9.90 5.16
N HIS A 73 4.63 10.31 4.53
CA HIS A 73 3.53 9.40 4.24
C HIS A 73 3.82 8.56 3.00
N LYS A 74 4.43 7.40 3.22
CA LYS A 74 4.61 6.35 2.21
C LYS A 74 3.60 5.24 2.50
N PRO A 75 2.45 5.19 1.81
CA PRO A 75 1.52 4.10 2.00
C PRO A 75 2.06 2.81 1.35
N SER A 76 1.90 1.70 2.05
CA SER A 76 1.99 0.35 1.48
C SER A 76 0.71 0.03 0.74
N SER A 77 0.81 -0.34 -0.52
CA SER A 77 -0.31 -0.84 -1.30
C SER A 77 0.21 -1.83 -2.32
N GLY A 78 -0.57 -2.86 -2.58
CA GLY A 78 -0.26 -3.87 -3.56
C GLY A 78 -1.53 -4.57 -4.00
N VAL A 79 -1.48 -5.12 -5.21
CA VAL A 79 -2.61 -5.83 -5.81
C VAL A 79 -2.10 -7.17 -6.34
N LEU A 80 -2.68 -8.26 -5.86
CA LEU A 80 -2.49 -9.60 -6.39
C LEU A 80 -3.57 -9.87 -7.42
N THR A 81 -3.17 -10.10 -8.67
CA THR A 81 -4.10 -10.40 -9.76
C THR A 81 -3.90 -11.83 -10.21
N TYR A 82 -5.01 -12.57 -10.27
CA TYR A 82 -5.02 -13.91 -10.83
C TYR A 82 -5.05 -13.84 -12.35
N CYS A 83 -4.04 -14.40 -13.03
CA CYS A 83 -3.84 -14.23 -14.47
C CYS A 83 -4.35 -15.42 -15.27
N SER A 84 -3.91 -16.62 -14.91
CA SER A 84 -4.20 -17.84 -15.69
C SER A 84 -4.08 -19.09 -14.84
N ARG A 85 -4.74 -20.16 -15.31
CA ARG A 85 -4.52 -21.54 -14.85
C ARG A 85 -4.12 -22.42 -16.01
N TYR A 86 -3.26 -23.38 -15.71
CA TYR A 86 -2.95 -24.49 -16.59
C TYR A 86 -3.02 -25.80 -15.81
N PHE A 87 -3.41 -26.87 -16.50
CA PHE A 87 -3.37 -28.22 -15.97
C PHE A 87 -2.31 -28.99 -16.73
N GLY A 88 -1.42 -29.66 -16.01
CA GLY A 88 -0.31 -30.42 -16.58
C GLY A 88 -0.25 -31.82 -16.00
N LEU A 89 0.49 -32.69 -16.69
CA LEU A 89 1.02 -33.88 -16.03
C LEU A 89 2.24 -33.45 -15.21
N GLY A 90 2.24 -33.78 -13.92
CA GLY A 90 3.40 -33.66 -13.07
C GLY A 90 4.55 -34.56 -13.54
N SER A 91 5.77 -34.22 -13.13
CA SER A 91 6.92 -35.14 -13.28
C SER A 91 6.61 -36.46 -12.58
N LYS A 92 7.18 -37.58 -13.05
CA LYS A 92 6.83 -39.01 -12.86
C LYS A 92 6.17 -39.50 -11.54
N ASP A 93 6.19 -38.73 -10.46
CA ASP A 93 5.58 -39.03 -9.15
C ASP A 93 4.41 -38.11 -8.74
N LYS A 94 4.23 -36.92 -9.36
CA LYS A 94 3.28 -35.86 -8.93
C LYS A 94 1.87 -35.90 -9.57
N GLY A 95 1.48 -37.02 -10.19
CA GLY A 95 0.16 -37.17 -10.80
C GLY A 95 -0.25 -36.02 -11.73
N MET A 96 -1.51 -35.58 -11.66
CA MET A 96 -1.99 -34.37 -12.35
C MET A 96 -1.74 -33.12 -11.50
N THR A 97 -1.10 -32.12 -12.09
CA THR A 97 -0.79 -30.84 -11.43
C THR A 97 -1.63 -29.70 -11.99
N ARG A 98 -1.83 -28.71 -11.13
CA ARG A 98 -2.43 -27.43 -11.46
C ARG A 98 -1.39 -26.34 -11.24
N GLU A 99 -1.21 -25.53 -12.28
CA GLU A 99 -0.39 -24.34 -12.27
C GLU A 99 -1.29 -23.11 -12.24
N LEU A 100 -1.08 -22.25 -11.24
CA LEU A 100 -1.73 -20.96 -11.10
C LEU A 100 -0.70 -19.85 -11.31
N THR A 101 -0.99 -18.95 -12.24
CA THR A 101 -0.16 -17.78 -12.52
C THR A 101 -0.80 -16.54 -11.91
N TYR A 102 -0.05 -15.83 -11.10
CA TYR A 102 -0.41 -14.57 -10.47
C TYR A 102 0.58 -13.48 -10.82
N THR A 103 0.12 -12.24 -10.81
CA THR A 103 1.00 -11.07 -10.77
C THR A 103 0.74 -10.29 -9.50
N PHE A 104 1.79 -9.99 -8.74
CA PHE A 104 1.73 -9.08 -7.62
C PHE A 104 2.35 -7.73 -8.01
N SER A 105 1.54 -6.69 -7.97
CA SER A 105 1.94 -5.32 -8.33
C SER A 105 2.10 -4.47 -7.08
N ASN A 106 3.23 -3.77 -6.92
CA ASN A 106 3.40 -2.79 -5.85
C ASN A 106 2.86 -1.42 -6.30
N THR A 107 1.64 -1.10 -5.89
CA THR A 107 0.95 0.17 -6.18
C THR A 107 1.22 1.26 -5.13
N GLY A 108 1.98 0.93 -4.08
CA GLY A 108 2.33 1.85 -3.00
C GLY A 108 3.51 2.76 -3.31
N LYS A 109 3.98 3.49 -2.29
CA LYS A 109 5.18 4.35 -2.37
C LYS A 109 6.41 3.76 -1.67
N GLN A 110 6.28 2.57 -1.08
CA GLN A 110 7.37 1.88 -0.37
C GLN A 110 7.63 0.50 -0.91
N GLY A 111 8.87 0.02 -0.71
CA GLY A 111 9.24 -1.34 -1.07
C GLY A 111 8.46 -2.36 -0.25
N LEU A 112 8.10 -3.45 -0.91
CA LEU A 112 7.41 -4.60 -0.32
C LEU A 112 8.32 -5.81 -0.41
N TYR A 113 8.56 -6.49 0.70
CA TYR A 113 9.26 -7.75 0.75
C TYR A 113 8.24 -8.89 0.73
N ILE A 114 8.24 -9.65 -0.36
CA ILE A 114 7.46 -10.87 -0.49
C ILE A 114 8.20 -11.95 0.30
N LYS A 115 7.61 -12.36 1.43
CA LYS A 115 8.21 -13.34 2.33
C LYS A 115 7.90 -14.75 1.85
N ASP A 116 6.63 -15.01 1.58
CA ASP A 116 6.15 -16.35 1.29
C ASP A 116 4.84 -16.30 0.48
N VAL A 117 4.61 -17.34 -0.31
CA VAL A 117 3.37 -17.54 -1.06
C VAL A 117 2.98 -19.00 -0.96
N SER A 118 1.78 -19.25 -0.49
CA SER A 118 1.30 -20.60 -0.20
C SER A 118 -0.16 -20.75 -0.59
N ILE A 119 -0.53 -21.96 -1.00
CA ILE A 119 -1.95 -22.33 -1.11
C ILE A 119 -2.37 -22.96 0.21
N LEU A 120 -3.48 -22.49 0.76
CA LEU A 120 -3.99 -22.89 2.06
C LEU A 120 -5.42 -23.44 1.92
N LEU A 121 -5.73 -24.47 2.69
CA LEU A 121 -7.09 -24.98 2.88
C LEU A 121 -7.51 -24.73 4.34
N GLY A 122 -8.65 -24.08 4.55
CA GLY A 122 -9.15 -23.81 5.91
C GLY A 122 -10.59 -23.31 5.95
N GLU A 123 -11.03 -22.89 7.14
CA GLU A 123 -12.43 -22.50 7.41
C GLU A 123 -12.78 -21.06 7.02
N SER A 124 -11.77 -20.24 6.68
CA SER A 124 -11.97 -18.81 6.45
C SER A 124 -11.24 -18.34 5.19
N PRO A 125 -11.81 -17.41 4.41
CA PRO A 125 -11.16 -16.88 3.21
C PRO A 125 -10.08 -15.83 3.50
N LEU A 126 -9.90 -15.44 4.77
CA LEU A 126 -9.09 -14.26 5.13
C LEU A 126 -7.60 -14.57 5.33
N GLY A 127 -7.21 -15.83 5.53
CA GLY A 127 -5.83 -16.23 5.77
C GLY A 127 -5.40 -16.22 7.26
N PRO A 128 -4.29 -16.89 7.59
CA PRO A 128 -3.82 -17.09 8.96
C PRO A 128 -3.37 -15.82 9.69
N LEU A 129 -2.96 -14.76 8.98
CA LEU A 129 -2.55 -13.51 9.65
C LEU A 129 -3.73 -12.57 9.92
N ARG A 130 -4.91 -12.88 9.37
CA ARG A 130 -6.12 -12.06 9.48
C ARG A 130 -7.29 -12.78 10.15
N HIS A 131 -7.19 -14.10 10.34
CA HIS A 131 -8.19 -14.91 11.01
C HIS A 131 -7.53 -16.01 11.85
N PRO A 132 -8.03 -16.30 13.07
CA PRO A 132 -7.41 -17.28 13.98
C PRO A 132 -7.64 -18.75 13.62
N SER A 133 -8.28 -19.05 12.48
CA SER A 133 -8.53 -20.44 12.06
C SER A 133 -7.23 -21.18 11.72
N SER A 134 -7.27 -22.50 11.84
CA SER A 134 -6.20 -23.36 11.34
C SER A 134 -6.29 -23.48 9.81
N TYR A 135 -5.13 -23.63 9.18
CA TYR A 135 -5.01 -23.80 7.74
C TYR A 135 -4.02 -24.93 7.43
N LEU A 136 -4.43 -25.84 6.55
CA LEU A 136 -3.56 -26.83 5.94
C LEU A 136 -2.78 -26.15 4.80
N ILE A 137 -1.45 -26.24 4.84
CA ILE A 137 -0.58 -25.75 3.77
C ILE A 137 -0.51 -26.83 2.68
N ILE A 138 -0.99 -26.50 1.49
CA ILE A 138 -0.88 -27.38 0.32
C ILE A 138 0.52 -27.20 -0.26
N SER A 139 1.22 -28.32 -0.47
CA SER A 139 2.59 -28.31 -0.97
C SER A 139 2.66 -27.69 -2.37
N THR A 140 3.53 -26.70 -2.51
CA THR A 140 3.79 -25.97 -3.76
C THR A 140 5.29 -25.85 -3.97
N ASP A 141 5.72 -25.61 -5.20
CA ASP A 141 7.13 -25.33 -5.46
C ASP A 141 7.56 -24.03 -4.75
N PRO A 142 8.74 -24.01 -4.10
CA PRO A 142 9.13 -22.91 -3.23
C PRO A 142 9.40 -21.63 -4.04
N ILE A 143 8.74 -20.55 -3.65
CA ILE A 143 8.96 -19.23 -4.23
C ILE A 143 10.06 -18.52 -3.45
N LYS A 144 11.09 -18.06 -4.16
CA LYS A 144 12.19 -17.32 -3.54
C LYS A 144 11.68 -15.97 -3.02
N PRO A 145 11.93 -15.64 -1.75
CA PRO A 145 11.61 -14.31 -1.22
C PRO A 145 12.32 -13.22 -2.03
N CYS A 146 11.64 -12.11 -2.25
CA CYS A 146 12.19 -11.00 -3.01
C CYS A 146 11.62 -9.65 -2.58
N VAL A 147 12.37 -8.59 -2.88
CA VAL A 147 11.91 -7.21 -2.68
C VAL A 147 11.32 -6.70 -3.99
N LEU A 148 10.13 -6.10 -3.89
CA LEU A 148 9.41 -5.46 -4.97
C LEU A 148 9.37 -3.94 -4.74
N LEU A 149 10.02 -3.18 -5.60
CA LEU A 149 10.07 -1.72 -5.51
C LEU A 149 8.75 -1.09 -5.98
N PRO A 150 8.47 0.17 -5.60
CA PRO A 150 7.27 0.88 -6.05
C PRO A 150 7.15 0.90 -7.58
N GLY A 151 5.98 0.48 -8.11
CA GLY A 151 5.69 0.41 -9.53
C GLY A 151 6.16 -0.87 -10.23
N GLU A 152 6.85 -1.77 -9.53
CA GLU A 152 7.24 -3.07 -10.09
C GLU A 152 6.10 -4.10 -9.99
N ILE A 153 6.13 -5.05 -10.92
CA ILE A 153 5.21 -6.17 -11.01
C ILE A 153 6.04 -7.45 -11.00
N LYS A 154 5.67 -8.40 -10.14
CA LYS A 154 6.29 -9.72 -10.06
C LYS A 154 5.30 -10.79 -10.45
N GLU A 155 5.67 -11.60 -11.43
CA GLU A 155 4.97 -12.85 -11.74
C GLU A 155 5.32 -13.93 -10.71
N ILE A 156 4.30 -14.65 -10.27
CA ILE A 156 4.35 -15.72 -9.28
C ILE A 156 3.62 -16.91 -9.88
N GLN A 157 4.31 -18.04 -9.95
CA GLN A 157 3.75 -19.31 -10.44
C GLN A 157 3.66 -20.27 -9.26
N LEU A 158 2.47 -20.83 -9.06
CA LEU A 158 2.18 -21.80 -8.00
C LEU A 158 1.77 -23.10 -8.67
N ILE A 159 2.60 -24.13 -8.53
CA ILE A 159 2.32 -25.47 -9.04
C ILE A 159 2.01 -26.37 -7.85
N HIS A 160 0.84 -26.99 -7.85
CA HIS A 160 0.43 -27.95 -6.83
C HIS A 160 -0.27 -29.17 -7.45
N GLU A 161 -0.34 -30.26 -6.68
CA GLU A 161 -1.05 -31.46 -7.10
C GLU A 161 -2.56 -31.26 -6.94
N ILE A 162 -3.36 -31.78 -7.89
CA ILE A 162 -4.82 -31.69 -7.84
C ILE A 162 -5.37 -32.61 -6.74
N HIS A 163 -4.73 -33.76 -6.55
CA HIS A 163 -5.08 -34.75 -5.53
C HIS A 163 -3.97 -34.71 -4.49
N TYR A 164 -4.31 -34.25 -3.29
CA TYR A 164 -3.41 -34.19 -2.15
C TYR A 164 -4.13 -34.78 -0.94
N ASP A 165 -3.38 -35.39 -0.03
CA ASP A 165 -3.94 -35.99 1.17
C ASP A 165 -4.46 -34.89 2.11
N VAL A 166 -5.75 -34.96 2.42
CA VAL A 166 -6.41 -34.04 3.36
C VAL A 166 -6.57 -34.78 4.69
N PRO A 167 -6.00 -34.28 5.80
CA PRO A 167 -6.22 -34.89 7.11
C PRO A 167 -7.70 -34.83 7.50
N GLU A 168 -8.18 -35.83 8.27
CA GLU A 168 -9.59 -35.95 8.71
C GLU A 168 -10.13 -34.67 9.39
N GLU A 169 -9.25 -33.92 10.06
CA GLU A 169 -9.52 -32.63 10.70
C GLU A 169 -10.07 -31.59 9.71
N TYR A 170 -9.56 -31.61 8.46
CA TYR A 170 -9.93 -30.69 7.40
C TYR A 170 -11.04 -31.26 6.49
N GLU A 171 -11.24 -32.58 6.50
CA GLU A 171 -12.30 -33.23 5.73
C GLU A 171 -13.70 -32.93 6.29
N ASN A 172 -13.83 -32.70 7.59
CA ASN A 172 -15.13 -32.49 8.25
C ASN A 172 -15.50 -31.02 8.47
N LEU A 173 -14.72 -30.08 7.91
CA LEU A 173 -15.02 -28.65 8.04
C LEU A 173 -16.35 -28.29 7.36
N GLU A 174 -17.21 -27.56 8.09
CA GLU A 174 -18.50 -27.07 7.56
C GLU A 174 -18.29 -26.14 6.35
N ASN A 175 -17.28 -25.27 6.43
CA ASN A 175 -16.88 -24.39 5.35
C ASN A 175 -15.44 -24.72 4.94
N LYS A 176 -15.23 -24.98 3.66
CA LYS A 176 -13.90 -25.28 3.09
C LYS A 176 -13.52 -24.21 2.09
N PHE A 177 -12.56 -23.38 2.46
CA PHE A 177 -11.97 -22.40 1.58
C PHE A 177 -10.59 -22.83 1.15
N THR A 178 -10.36 -22.86 -0.17
CA THR A 178 -9.01 -22.93 -0.73
C THR A 178 -8.60 -21.52 -1.10
N ILE A 179 -7.51 -21.03 -0.52
CA ILE A 179 -7.03 -19.67 -0.73
C ILE A 179 -5.57 -19.65 -1.16
N VAL A 180 -5.21 -18.68 -1.99
CA VAL A 180 -3.81 -18.30 -2.21
C VAL A 180 -3.48 -17.20 -1.22
N SER A 181 -2.56 -17.48 -0.29
CA SER A 181 -2.07 -16.49 0.69
C SER A 181 -0.68 -16.02 0.30
N LEU A 182 -0.53 -14.69 0.22
CA LEU A 182 0.73 -13.98 -0.01
C LEU A 182 1.07 -13.18 1.23
N GLN A 183 2.18 -13.52 1.88
CA GLN A 183 2.69 -12.79 3.04
C GLN A 183 3.69 -11.73 2.61
N VAL A 184 3.41 -10.48 2.99
CA VAL A 184 4.21 -9.32 2.60
C VAL A 184 4.64 -8.53 3.84
N ILE A 185 5.89 -8.11 3.87
CA ILE A 185 6.42 -7.21 4.88
C ILE A 185 6.81 -5.92 4.17
N SER A 186 6.32 -4.79 4.63
CA SER A 186 6.66 -3.52 4.01
C SER A 186 7.90 -2.89 4.64
N ALA A 187 8.52 -1.93 3.96
CA ALA A 187 9.81 -1.36 4.39
C ALA A 187 9.81 -0.73 5.80
N ASP A 188 8.65 -0.35 6.34
CA ASP A 188 8.49 0.16 7.72
C ASP A 188 8.26 -0.94 8.77
N GLY A 189 8.36 -2.22 8.38
CA GLY A 189 8.18 -3.38 9.26
C GLY A 189 6.74 -3.85 9.42
N LYS A 190 5.74 -3.18 8.85
CA LYS A 190 4.35 -3.62 8.91
C LYS A 190 4.14 -4.90 8.09
N ARG A 191 3.31 -5.79 8.63
CA ARG A 191 2.95 -7.07 8.02
C ARG A 191 1.60 -6.97 7.33
N TYR A 192 1.52 -7.64 6.19
CA TYR A 192 0.35 -7.67 5.34
C TYR A 192 0.15 -9.08 4.80
N GLU A 193 -1.11 -9.37 4.50
CA GLU A 193 -1.51 -10.62 3.88
C GLU A 193 -2.51 -10.32 2.77
N VAL A 194 -2.27 -10.89 1.59
CA VAL A 194 -3.26 -10.95 0.52
C VAL A 194 -3.80 -12.37 0.48
N SER A 195 -5.11 -12.52 0.63
CA SER A 195 -5.79 -13.80 0.59
C SER A 195 -6.78 -13.79 -0.56
N HIS A 196 -6.51 -14.58 -1.58
CA HIS A 196 -7.39 -14.72 -2.73
C HIS A 196 -8.11 -16.06 -2.68
N ASP A 197 -9.42 -16.02 -2.55
CA ASP A 197 -10.27 -17.20 -2.50
C ASP A 197 -10.44 -17.84 -3.87
N ILE A 198 -9.94 -19.07 -3.96
CA ILE A 198 -9.93 -19.93 -5.14
C ILE A 198 -10.77 -21.21 -4.94
N SER A 199 -11.69 -21.23 -3.97
CA SER A 199 -12.48 -22.43 -3.64
C SER A 199 -13.33 -22.93 -4.81
N ASN A 200 -13.79 -22.00 -5.65
CA ASN A 200 -14.64 -22.29 -6.80
C ASN A 200 -13.87 -22.58 -8.09
N LEU A 201 -12.53 -22.65 -8.05
CA LEU A 201 -11.73 -22.80 -9.28
C LEU A 201 -11.91 -24.17 -9.97
N GLY A 202 -12.77 -25.05 -9.42
CA GLY A 202 -13.16 -26.35 -9.97
C GLY A 202 -11.98 -27.33 -10.10
N PRO A 203 -12.20 -28.60 -10.43
CA PRO A 203 -11.12 -29.55 -10.75
C PRO A 203 -10.85 -29.72 -12.26
N THR A 204 -11.74 -29.25 -13.14
CA THR A 204 -11.68 -29.44 -14.61
C THR A 204 -11.70 -28.11 -15.37
N GLY A 205 -11.52 -28.19 -16.71
CA GLY A 205 -11.24 -27.11 -17.67
C GLY A 205 -12.18 -25.87 -17.74
N PRO A 206 -12.29 -25.18 -18.88
CA PRO A 206 -12.36 -23.72 -18.92
C PRO A 206 -13.76 -23.16 -18.65
N GLU A 207 -14.18 -23.10 -17.39
CA GLU A 207 -15.14 -22.07 -16.95
C GLU A 207 -14.35 -20.84 -16.49
N LEU A 208 -14.10 -19.93 -17.44
CA LEU A 208 -13.31 -18.69 -17.34
C LEU A 208 -14.00 -17.58 -16.52
N SER A 209 -15.07 -17.88 -15.78
CA SER A 209 -15.93 -16.87 -15.17
C SER A 209 -15.53 -16.45 -13.75
N ASP A 210 -14.83 -17.29 -12.98
CA ASP A 210 -14.61 -16.97 -11.56
C ASP A 210 -13.29 -16.21 -11.33
N LYS A 211 -13.43 -14.92 -11.00
CA LYS A 211 -12.42 -13.97 -10.50
C LYS A 211 -11.12 -13.83 -11.28
N MET A 212 -11.03 -14.36 -12.50
CA MET A 212 -9.87 -14.15 -13.37
C MET A 212 -9.72 -12.65 -13.67
N TRP A 213 -8.51 -12.12 -13.52
CA TRP A 213 -8.17 -10.70 -13.62
C TRP A 213 -8.78 -9.80 -12.55
N GLN A 214 -9.48 -10.37 -11.56
CA GLN A 214 -9.86 -9.63 -10.37
C GLN A 214 -8.63 -9.46 -9.47
N GLY A 215 -8.30 -8.20 -9.17
CA GLY A 215 -7.24 -7.88 -8.22
C GLY A 215 -7.74 -7.97 -6.79
N VAL A 216 -6.94 -8.60 -5.92
CA VAL A 216 -7.12 -8.56 -4.46
C VAL A 216 -6.09 -7.62 -3.85
N SER A 217 -6.59 -6.65 -3.10
CA SER A 217 -5.75 -5.63 -2.46
C SER A 217 -5.05 -6.16 -1.21
N LEU A 218 -3.92 -5.54 -0.90
CA LEU A 218 -3.14 -5.76 0.31
C LEU A 218 -3.98 -5.55 1.59
N GLY A 219 -4.16 -6.63 2.37
CA GLY A 219 -4.83 -6.60 3.66
C GLY A 219 -3.84 -6.32 4.79
N LYS A 220 -4.15 -5.36 5.66
CA LYS A 220 -3.35 -5.11 6.87
C LYS A 220 -3.62 -6.22 7.90
N CYS A 221 -2.56 -6.80 8.46
CA CYS A 221 -2.67 -7.73 9.58
C CYS A 221 -2.84 -6.95 10.89
N THR A 222 -3.65 -7.49 11.80
CA THR A 222 -3.85 -6.97 13.16
C THR A 222 -2.69 -7.30 14.06
#